data_AF-A0A813DM52-F1
#
_entry.id   AF-A0A813DM52-F1
#
_cell.length_a   1.000
_cell.length_b   1.000
_cell.length_c   1.000
_cell.angle_alpha   90.00
_cell.angle_beta   90.00
_cell.angle_gamma   90.00
#
_symmetry.space_group_name_H-M   'P 1'
#
loop_
_entity.id
_entity.type
_entity.pdbx_description
1 polymer ?
#
loop_
_entity_poly.entity_id
_entity_poly.type
_entity_poly.pdbx_seq_one_letter_code
_entity_poly.pdbx_strand_id
1 'polypeptide(L)'
;VQKIAEGKDEVDWVRNAGFTAFGFAYLGIGQWCVYVTLFSKLFPNTIRFANMPWAAKLKDKAGQIDLLKQTAFDNFIHYTFMYFPVFYVIKEGINRLSANNKASNKDEQASLWPHDLVASGLGKYWKNCVTDNMYMWALWIPGDLIVYSVPIWMRLPLNHCISLVWTMILSNLRGSEK
;
A
#
# COMPACT_ATOMS: atom_id res chain seq x y z
N VAL A 1 14.89 4.87 9.32
CA VAL A 1 15.25 3.72 8.46
C VAL A 1 16.48 4.00 7.61
N GLN A 2 16.52 5.05 6.78
CA GLN A 2 17.62 5.28 5.82
C GLN A 2 19.06 5.26 6.41
N LYS A 3 19.31 5.94 7.55
CA LYS A 3 20.66 5.97 8.15
C LYS A 3 21.07 4.67 8.85
N ILE A 4 20.10 3.95 9.43
CA ILE A 4 20.36 2.83 10.34
C ILE A 4 20.22 1.48 9.63
N ALA A 5 19.17 1.31 8.82
CA ALA A 5 18.88 0.06 8.12
C ALA A 5 19.51 -0.01 6.72
N GLU A 6 19.66 1.13 6.03
CA GLU A 6 20.26 1.18 4.69
C GLU A 6 21.72 1.69 4.71
N GLY A 7 22.24 2.08 5.89
CA GLY A 7 23.63 2.53 6.05
C GLY A 7 24.01 3.79 5.26
N LYS A 8 23.06 4.69 4.96
CA LYS A 8 23.35 5.94 4.24
C LYS A 8 23.87 7.03 5.17
N ASP A 9 24.93 7.73 4.77
CA ASP A 9 25.50 8.86 5.54
C ASP A 9 24.53 10.06 5.59
N GLU A 10 23.79 10.28 4.50
CA GLU A 10 22.85 11.40 4.34
C GLU A 10 21.41 10.94 4.14
N VAL A 11 20.48 11.81 4.55
CA VAL A 11 19.04 11.59 4.36
C VAL A 11 18.64 12.01 2.95
N ASP A 12 18.02 11.09 2.21
CA ASP A 12 17.42 11.39 0.93
C ASP A 12 16.04 12.04 1.13
N TRP A 13 16.02 13.38 1.12
CA TRP A 13 14.83 14.19 1.33
C TRP A 13 13.85 14.15 0.17
N VAL A 14 14.32 13.98 -1.07
CA VAL A 14 13.46 13.82 -2.25
C VAL A 14 12.67 12.53 -2.13
N ARG A 15 13.34 11.45 -1.72
CA ARG A 15 12.71 10.17 -1.44
C ARG A 15 11.70 10.26 -0.30
N ASN A 16 12.05 10.90 0.81
CA ASN A 16 11.12 11.08 1.93
C ASN A 16 9.89 11.92 1.53
N ALA A 17 10.08 13.01 0.81
CA ALA A 17 8.99 13.87 0.35
C ALA A 17 8.06 13.12 -0.62
N GLY A 18 8.62 12.36 -1.57
CA GLY A 18 7.83 11.56 -2.50
C GLY A 18 7.01 10.46 -1.81
N PHE A 19 7.60 9.72 -0.86
CA PHE A 19 6.84 8.74 -0.08
C PHE A 19 5.82 9.38 0.86
N THR A 20 6.11 10.56 1.41
CA THR A 20 5.15 11.32 2.23
C THR A 20 3.96 11.78 1.39
N ALA A 21 4.21 12.31 0.19
CA ALA A 21 3.17 12.72 -0.75
C ALA A 21 2.33 11.52 -1.20
N PHE A 22 2.96 10.37 -1.47
CA PHE A 22 2.25 9.13 -1.78
C PHE A 22 1.37 8.67 -0.60
N GLY A 23 1.90 8.65 0.62
CA GLY A 23 1.14 8.30 1.81
C GLY A 23 -0.07 9.21 2.00
N PHE A 24 0.10 10.52 1.81
CA PHE A 24 -1.01 11.46 1.93
C PHE A 24 -2.04 11.30 0.81
N ALA A 25 -1.61 11.28 -0.45
CA ALA A 25 -2.53 11.27 -1.60
C ALA A 25 -3.19 9.90 -1.79
N TYR A 26 -2.41 8.82 -1.75
CA TYR A 26 -2.92 7.47 -1.99
C TYR A 26 -3.59 6.89 -0.75
N LEU A 27 -2.89 6.79 0.40
CA LEU A 27 -3.47 6.20 1.61
C LEU A 27 -4.49 7.13 2.29
N GLY A 28 -4.37 8.45 2.11
CA GLY A 28 -5.36 9.41 2.62
C GLY A 28 -6.59 9.51 1.72
N ILE A 29 -6.42 9.98 0.48
CA ILE A 29 -7.54 10.32 -0.40
C ILE A 29 -8.02 9.11 -1.20
N GLY A 30 -7.11 8.41 -1.89
CA GLY A 30 -7.45 7.27 -2.75
C GLY A 30 -8.08 6.12 -1.98
N GLN A 31 -7.47 5.73 -0.88
CA GLN A 31 -7.95 4.67 0.00
C GLN A 31 -9.30 5.02 0.64
N TRP A 32 -9.51 6.29 1.03
CA TRP A 32 -10.80 6.75 1.53
C TRP A 32 -11.89 6.61 0.46
N CYS A 33 -11.61 6.97 -0.79
CA CYS A 33 -12.55 6.77 -1.89
C CYS A 33 -12.91 5.29 -2.06
N VAL A 34 -11.94 4.37 -2.04
CA VAL A 34 -12.20 2.94 -2.17
C VAL A 34 -13.05 2.43 -1.00
N TYR A 35 -12.67 2.69 0.24
CA TYR A 35 -13.40 2.14 1.39
C TYR A 35 -14.75 2.81 1.63
N VAL A 36 -14.87 4.12 1.42
CA VAL A 36 -16.13 4.83 1.70
C VAL A 36 -17.10 4.72 0.54
N THR A 37 -16.65 4.82 -0.71
CA THR A 37 -17.57 4.81 -1.86
C THR A 37 -17.80 3.43 -2.45
N LEU A 38 -16.76 2.60 -2.56
CA LEU A 38 -16.84 1.30 -3.22
C LEU A 38 -17.29 0.22 -2.23
N PHE A 39 -16.65 0.12 -1.05
CA PHE A 39 -16.98 -0.94 -0.09
C PHE A 39 -18.37 -0.74 0.53
N SER A 40 -18.80 0.50 0.79
CA SER A 40 -20.16 0.78 1.27
C SER A 40 -21.24 0.34 0.29
N LYS A 41 -20.92 0.28 -1.02
CA LYS A 41 -21.84 -0.21 -2.06
C LYS A 41 -21.75 -1.71 -2.28
N LEU A 42 -20.54 -2.27 -2.27
CA LEU A 42 -20.30 -3.70 -2.53
C LEU A 42 -20.63 -4.60 -1.34
N PHE A 43 -20.53 -4.10 -0.11
CA PHE A 43 -20.65 -4.90 1.11
C PHE A 43 -21.57 -4.22 2.15
N PRO A 44 -22.90 -4.26 1.95
CA PRO A 44 -23.84 -3.50 2.79
C PRO A 44 -23.95 -4.03 4.24
N ASN A 45 -23.68 -5.32 4.50
CA ASN A 45 -23.77 -5.86 5.86
C ASN A 45 -22.54 -5.55 6.72
N THR A 46 -21.50 -4.97 6.13
CA THR A 46 -20.22 -4.67 6.79
C THR A 46 -20.39 -3.84 8.05
N ILE A 47 -21.20 -2.78 7.97
CA ILE A 47 -21.43 -1.85 9.08
C ILE A 47 -22.14 -2.56 10.22
N ARG A 48 -23.17 -3.35 9.88
CA ARG A 48 -23.92 -4.15 10.84
C ARG A 48 -23.00 -5.15 11.53
N PHE A 49 -22.24 -5.93 10.76
CA PHE A 49 -21.33 -6.95 11.27
C PHE A 49 -20.24 -6.35 12.16
N ALA A 50 -19.59 -5.25 11.75
CA ALA A 50 -18.53 -4.59 12.51
C ALA A 50 -18.96 -4.19 13.93
N ASN A 51 -20.20 -3.71 14.06
CA ASN A 51 -20.75 -3.20 15.31
C ASN A 51 -21.34 -4.29 16.22
N MET A 52 -21.41 -5.56 15.77
CA MET A 52 -21.89 -6.65 16.62
C MET A 52 -20.87 -7.06 17.71
N PRO A 53 -21.34 -7.54 18.87
CA PRO A 53 -20.49 -8.25 19.82
C PRO A 53 -19.87 -9.51 19.21
N TRP A 54 -18.66 -9.88 19.65
CA TRP A 54 -17.93 -11.05 19.12
C TRP A 54 -18.74 -12.35 19.15
N ALA A 55 -19.49 -12.61 20.22
CA ALA A 55 -20.34 -13.80 20.32
C ALA A 55 -21.44 -13.85 19.25
N ALA A 56 -21.96 -12.70 18.81
CA ALA A 56 -22.95 -12.61 17.74
C ALA A 56 -22.31 -12.73 16.35
N LYS A 57 -21.10 -12.19 16.17
CA LYS A 57 -20.31 -12.32 14.92
C LYS A 57 -20.03 -13.79 14.57
N LEU A 58 -19.79 -14.63 15.56
CA LEU A 58 -19.58 -16.07 15.34
C LEU A 58 -20.80 -16.80 14.77
N LYS A 59 -22.00 -16.24 14.96
CA LYS A 59 -23.27 -16.81 14.48
C LYS A 59 -23.77 -16.15 13.18
N ASP A 60 -23.27 -14.96 12.83
CA ASP A 60 -23.68 -14.22 11.62
C ASP A 60 -22.90 -14.69 10.38
N LYS A 61 -23.39 -15.75 9.72
CA LYS A 61 -22.81 -16.28 8.47
C LYS A 61 -22.76 -15.25 7.35
N ALA A 62 -23.77 -14.38 7.24
CA ALA A 62 -23.82 -13.38 6.18
C ALA A 62 -22.72 -12.33 6.36
N GLY A 63 -22.52 -11.85 7.59
CA GLY A 63 -21.45 -10.92 7.90
C GLY A 63 -20.04 -11.53 7.78
N GLN A 64 -19.88 -12.82 8.11
CA GLN A 64 -18.61 -13.53 7.88
C GLN A 64 -18.28 -13.67 6.39
N ILE A 65 -19.27 -13.93 5.53
CA ILE A 65 -19.07 -13.97 4.08
C ILE A 65 -18.64 -12.59 3.56
N ASP A 66 -19.30 -11.52 4.00
CA ASP A 66 -18.94 -10.16 3.58
C ASP A 66 -17.56 -9.73 4.12
N LEU A 67 -17.16 -10.21 5.30
CA LEU A 67 -15.80 -10.05 5.84
C LEU A 67 -14.75 -10.70 4.93
N LEU A 68 -15.00 -11.95 4.52
CA LEU A 68 -14.10 -12.69 3.64
C LEU A 68 -14.03 -12.04 2.25
N LYS A 69 -15.16 -11.59 1.70
CA LYS A 69 -15.19 -10.88 0.41
C LYS A 69 -14.41 -9.56 0.46
N GLN A 70 -14.53 -8.80 1.54
CA GLN A 70 -13.74 -7.58 1.73
C GLN A 70 -12.25 -7.87 1.76
N THR A 71 -11.85 -8.84 2.58
CA THR A 71 -10.45 -9.27 2.71
C THR A 71 -9.90 -9.74 1.37
N ALA A 72 -10.67 -10.53 0.62
CA ALA A 72 -10.27 -11.03 -0.70
C ALA A 72 -10.18 -9.90 -1.73
N PHE A 73 -11.16 -8.99 -1.77
CA PHE A 73 -11.11 -7.85 -2.69
C PHE A 73 -9.88 -6.98 -2.41
N ASP A 74 -9.61 -6.68 -1.14
CA ASP A 74 -8.46 -5.85 -0.80
C ASP A 74 -7.14 -6.51 -1.18
N ASN A 75 -6.96 -7.77 -0.81
CA ASN A 75 -5.69 -8.46 -1.04
C ASN A 75 -5.45 -8.82 -2.49
N PHE A 76 -6.47 -9.29 -3.21
CA PHE A 76 -6.30 -9.81 -4.57
C PHE A 76 -6.58 -8.77 -5.65
N ILE A 77 -7.39 -7.75 -5.38
CA ILE A 77 -7.76 -6.73 -6.36
C ILE A 77 -7.08 -5.40 -6.03
N HIS A 78 -7.36 -4.82 -4.87
CA HIS A 78 -6.87 -3.49 -4.51
C HIS A 78 -5.34 -3.47 -4.42
N TYR A 79 -4.75 -4.32 -3.57
CA TYR A 79 -3.31 -4.30 -3.34
C TYR A 79 -2.54 -4.71 -4.60
N THR A 80 -2.95 -5.80 -5.25
CA THR A 80 -2.30 -6.33 -6.45
C THR A 80 -2.38 -5.40 -7.66
N PHE A 81 -3.53 -4.78 -7.94
CA PHE A 81 -3.74 -4.06 -9.20
C PHE A 81 -3.82 -2.54 -9.07
N MET A 82 -3.92 -2.00 -7.86
CA MET A 82 -3.92 -0.55 -7.65
C MET A 82 -2.72 -0.11 -6.80
N TYR A 83 -2.54 -0.68 -5.60
CA TYR A 83 -1.51 -0.20 -4.67
C TYR A 83 -0.11 -0.42 -5.22
N PHE A 84 0.24 -1.67 -5.55
CA PHE A 84 1.59 -2.00 -6.00
C PHE A 84 1.96 -1.34 -7.33
N PRO A 85 1.11 -1.35 -8.38
CA PRO A 85 1.38 -0.62 -9.60
C PRO A 85 1.68 0.87 -9.37
N VAL A 86 0.85 1.55 -8.59
CA VAL A 86 1.04 2.99 -8.31
C VAL A 86 2.31 3.21 -7.48
N PHE A 87 2.55 2.37 -6.47
CA PHE A 87 3.77 2.43 -5.66
C PHE A 87 5.03 2.30 -6.53
N TYR A 88 5.06 1.33 -7.46
CA TYR A 88 6.21 1.10 -8.32
C TYR A 88 6.45 2.23 -9.32
N VAL A 89 5.40 2.82 -9.91
CA VAL A 89 5.53 3.98 -10.79
C VAL A 89 6.07 5.20 -10.04
N ILE A 90 5.56 5.46 -8.83
CA ILE A 90 6.02 6.59 -8.00
C ILE A 90 7.45 6.35 -7.52
N LYS A 91 7.78 5.14 -7.08
CA LYS A 91 9.14 4.75 -6.69
C LYS A 91 10.13 4.99 -7.84
N GLU A 92 9.77 4.59 -9.06
CA GLU A 92 10.59 4.82 -10.25
C GLU A 92 10.79 6.32 -10.52
N GLY A 93 9.72 7.12 -10.44
CA GLY A 93 9.80 8.57 -10.60
C GLY A 93 10.71 9.23 -9.56
N ILE A 94 10.60 8.84 -8.29
CA ILE A 94 11.45 9.34 -7.20
C ILE A 94 12.92 8.96 -7.43
N ASN A 95 13.19 7.71 -7.81
CA ASN A 95 14.55 7.24 -8.06
C ASN A 95 15.21 8.01 -9.21
N ARG A 96 14.49 8.22 -10.32
CA ARG A 96 14.98 9.00 -11.47
C ARG A 96 15.16 10.47 -11.15
N LEU A 97 14.23 11.08 -10.42
CA LEU A 97 14.36 12.47 -9.98
C LEU A 97 15.59 12.67 -9.09
N SER A 98 15.79 11.74 -8.15
CA SER A 98 16.95 11.77 -7.24
C SER A 98 18.27 11.55 -7.99
N ALA A 99 18.28 10.71 -9.04
CA ALA A 99 19.44 10.51 -9.91
C ALA A 99 19.73 11.76 -10.77
N ASN A 100 18.71 12.36 -11.38
CA ASN A 100 18.85 13.55 -12.22
C ASN A 100 19.36 14.75 -11.43
N ASN A 101 18.95 14.90 -10.17
CA ASN A 101 19.48 15.95 -9.28
C ASN A 101 20.97 15.79 -8.96
N LYS A 102 21.54 14.60 -9.15
CA LYS A 102 22.96 14.29 -8.93
C LYS A 102 23.77 14.19 -10.23
N ALA A 103 23.11 14.22 -11.38
CA ALA A 103 23.76 14.12 -12.68
C ALA A 103 24.50 15.42 -13.00
N SER A 104 25.80 15.30 -13.33
CA SER A 104 26.62 16.47 -13.72
C SER A 104 26.36 16.89 -15.17
N ASN A 105 25.93 15.95 -16.01
CA ASN A 105 25.71 16.17 -17.44
C ASN A 105 24.26 15.88 -17.84
N LYS A 106 23.77 16.59 -18.86
CA LYS A 106 22.40 16.38 -19.40
C LYS A 106 22.21 14.98 -20.00
N ASP A 107 23.27 14.36 -20.52
CA ASP A 107 23.22 13.04 -21.14
C ASP A 107 23.04 11.89 -20.13
N GLU A 108 23.28 12.14 -18.83
CA GLU A 108 23.05 11.19 -17.74
C GLU A 108 21.62 11.27 -17.17
N GLN A 109 20.81 12.25 -17.58
CA GLN A 109 19.47 12.43 -17.04
C GLN A 109 18.51 11.37 -17.58
N ALA A 110 17.91 10.61 -16.67
CA ALA A 110 16.87 9.66 -17.00
C ALA A 110 15.57 10.39 -17.38
N SER A 111 14.86 9.87 -18.38
CA SER A 111 13.55 10.38 -18.80
C SER A 111 12.55 10.35 -17.64
N LEU A 112 11.88 11.49 -17.42
CA LEU A 112 10.77 11.67 -16.47
C LEU A 112 9.41 11.68 -17.19
N TRP A 113 9.37 11.33 -18.48
CA TRP A 113 8.11 11.27 -19.23
C TRP A 113 7.17 10.21 -18.62
N PRO A 114 5.87 10.51 -18.43
CA PRO A 114 4.95 9.62 -17.74
C PRO A 114 4.89 8.20 -18.33
N HIS A 115 4.95 8.08 -19.65
CA HIS A 115 4.94 6.78 -20.33
C HIS A 115 6.14 5.91 -19.92
N ASP A 116 7.34 6.48 -19.84
CA ASP A 116 8.56 5.73 -19.51
C ASP A 116 8.59 5.31 -18.04
N LEU A 117 8.06 6.16 -17.16
CA LEU A 117 7.90 5.85 -15.73
C LEU A 117 6.89 4.73 -15.52
N VAL A 118 5.75 4.79 -16.23
CA VAL A 118 4.71 3.76 -16.14
C VAL A 118 5.21 2.44 -16.69
N ALA A 119 5.80 2.43 -17.89
CA ALA A 119 6.31 1.20 -18.51
C ALA A 119 7.42 0.55 -17.67
N SER A 120 8.37 1.35 -17.16
CA SER A 120 9.47 0.85 -16.34
C SER A 120 9.00 0.41 -14.95
N GLY A 121 8.16 1.21 -14.30
CA GLY A 121 7.61 0.91 -12.98
C GLY A 121 6.76 -0.36 -13.00
N LEU A 122 5.84 -0.49 -13.95
CA LEU A 122 5.04 -1.71 -14.13
C LEU A 122 5.90 -2.91 -14.50
N GLY A 123 6.92 -2.72 -15.34
CA GLY A 123 7.87 -3.79 -15.67
C GLY A 123 8.62 -4.31 -14.44
N LYS A 124 9.03 -3.42 -13.52
CA LYS A 124 9.64 -3.80 -12.24
C LYS A 124 8.63 -4.50 -11.33
N TYR A 125 7.41 -3.99 -11.25
CA TYR A 125 6.35 -4.63 -10.47
C TYR A 125 6.10 -6.06 -10.94
N TRP A 126 5.88 -6.29 -12.23
CA TRP A 126 5.56 -7.62 -12.75
C TRP A 126 6.66 -8.66 -12.54
N LYS A 127 7.93 -8.24 -12.47
CA LYS A 127 9.04 -9.13 -12.10
C LYS A 127 8.98 -9.56 -10.63
N ASN A 128 8.54 -8.65 -9.76
CA ASN A 128 8.51 -8.83 -8.31
C ASN A 128 7.13 -9.18 -7.77
N CYS A 129 6.10 -9.28 -8.63
CA CYS A 129 4.70 -9.23 -8.21
C CYS A 129 4.35 -10.39 -7.27
N VAL A 130 4.85 -11.60 -7.55
CA VAL A 130 4.56 -12.77 -6.71
C VAL A 130 5.15 -12.59 -5.33
N THR A 131 6.43 -12.25 -5.24
CA THR A 131 7.14 -12.07 -3.98
C THR A 131 6.53 -10.95 -3.14
N ASP A 132 6.25 -9.80 -3.75
CA ASP A 132 5.71 -8.65 -3.03
C ASP A 132 4.26 -8.88 -2.58
N ASN A 133 3.43 -9.51 -3.41
CA ASN A 133 2.06 -9.87 -3.01
C ASN A 133 2.05 -10.94 -1.92
N MET A 134 2.98 -11.90 -1.93
CA MET A 134 3.08 -12.88 -0.83
C MET A 134 3.40 -12.23 0.51
N TYR A 135 4.35 -11.28 0.55
CA TYR A 135 4.64 -10.51 1.77
C TYR A 135 3.46 -9.64 2.19
N MET A 136 2.76 -9.03 1.23
CA MET A 136 1.56 -8.26 1.49
C MET A 136 0.48 -9.13 2.13
N TRP A 137 0.15 -10.26 1.50
CA TRP A 137 -0.88 -11.18 1.96
C TRP A 137 -0.56 -11.79 3.31
N ALA A 138 0.71 -12.10 3.59
CA ALA A 138 1.12 -12.64 4.88
C ALA A 138 0.84 -11.68 6.04
N LEU A 139 0.90 -10.37 5.80
CA LEU A 139 0.60 -9.34 6.79
C LEU A 139 -0.87 -8.93 6.78
N TRP A 140 -1.41 -8.66 5.58
CA TRP A 140 -2.70 -8.00 5.41
C TRP A 140 -3.88 -8.96 5.41
N ILE A 141 -3.77 -10.22 4.99
CA ILE A 141 -4.89 -11.15 5.15
C ILE A 141 -5.28 -11.31 6.63
N PRO A 142 -4.36 -11.62 7.57
CA PRO A 142 -4.72 -11.68 8.98
C PRO A 142 -5.07 -10.29 9.55
N GLY A 143 -4.38 -9.23 9.08
CA GLY A 143 -4.67 -7.85 9.46
C GLY A 143 -6.09 -7.41 9.13
N ASP A 144 -6.52 -7.61 7.88
CA ASP A 144 -7.82 -7.24 7.34
C ASP A 144 -8.95 -8.02 8.00
N LEU A 145 -8.76 -9.31 8.30
CA LEU A 145 -9.73 -10.08 9.07
C LEU A 145 -10.00 -9.45 10.44
N ILE A 146 -8.95 -8.92 11.09
CA ILE A 146 -9.08 -8.21 12.38
C ILE A 146 -9.67 -6.82 12.16
N VAL A 147 -9.14 -6.04 11.22
CA VAL A 147 -9.61 -4.67 10.92
C VAL A 147 -11.10 -4.68 10.57
N TYR A 148 -11.54 -5.56 9.69
CA TYR A 148 -12.93 -5.58 9.27
C TYR A 148 -13.88 -6.19 10.31
N SER A 149 -13.37 -6.95 11.27
CA SER A 149 -14.16 -7.49 12.37
C SER A 149 -14.28 -6.54 13.57
N VAL A 150 -13.54 -5.43 13.63
CA VAL A 150 -13.66 -4.44 14.70
C VAL A 150 -14.66 -3.32 14.37
N PRO A 151 -15.17 -2.58 15.38
CA PRO A 151 -16.04 -1.41 15.16
C PRO A 151 -15.40 -0.40 14.21
N ILE A 152 -16.24 0.30 13.44
CA ILE A 152 -15.81 1.17 12.33
C ILE A 152 -14.81 2.24 12.77
N TRP A 153 -15.01 2.84 13.95
CA TRP A 153 -14.12 3.86 14.49
C TRP A 153 -12.70 3.34 14.77
N MET A 154 -12.55 2.04 15.04
CA MET A 154 -11.27 1.41 15.34
C MET A 154 -10.54 0.91 14.09
N ARG A 155 -11.25 0.81 12.95
CA ARG A 155 -10.68 0.36 11.67
C ARG A 155 -9.53 1.25 11.22
N LEU A 156 -9.75 2.57 11.22
CA LEU A 156 -8.74 3.53 10.78
C LEU A 156 -7.47 3.43 11.65
N PRO A 157 -7.51 3.55 12.99
CA PRO A 157 -6.33 3.37 13.82
C PRO A 157 -5.56 2.06 13.57
N LEU A 158 -6.26 0.91 13.56
CA LEU A 158 -5.64 -0.39 13.30
C LEU A 158 -4.99 -0.47 11.92
N ASN A 159 -5.68 0.04 10.89
CA ASN A 159 -5.16 0.07 9.53
C ASN A 159 -3.85 0.86 9.45
N HIS A 160 -3.76 2.01 10.12
CA HIS A 160 -2.54 2.81 10.16
C HIS A 160 -1.41 2.11 10.94
N CYS A 161 -1.72 1.42 12.04
CA CYS A 161 -0.74 0.62 12.78
C CYS A 161 -0.15 -0.51 11.92
N ILE A 162 -1.00 -1.27 11.21
CA ILE A 162 -0.55 -2.33 10.30
C ILE A 162 0.22 -1.72 9.12
N SER A 163 -0.23 -0.58 8.59
CA SER A 163 0.46 0.14 7.52
C SER A 163 1.86 0.60 7.93
N LEU A 164 2.06 0.98 9.20
CA LEU A 164 3.38 1.33 9.74
C LEU A 164 4.30 0.09 9.71
N VAL A 165 3.81 -1.07 10.15
CA VAL A 165 4.55 -2.34 10.08
C VAL A 165 4.88 -2.70 8.62
N TRP A 166 3.89 -2.59 7.73
CA TRP A 166 4.08 -2.82 6.29
C TRP A 166 5.16 -1.91 5.71
N THR A 167 5.13 -0.63 6.06
CA THR A 167 6.12 0.36 5.57
C THR A 167 7.53 -0.01 6.04
N MET A 168 7.70 -0.51 7.26
CA MET A 168 8.99 -1.00 7.75
C MET A 168 9.47 -2.23 6.97
N ILE A 169 8.58 -3.20 6.71
CA ILE A 169 8.89 -4.40 5.91
C ILE A 169 9.28 -4.00 4.48
N LEU A 170 8.47 -3.17 3.83
CA LEU A 170 8.68 -2.71 2.47
C LEU A 170 9.98 -1.91 2.34
N SER A 171 10.32 -1.09 3.34
CA SER A 171 11.58 -0.37 3.36
C SER A 171 12.79 -1.30 3.46
N ASN A 172 12.70 -2.39 4.22
CA ASN A 172 13.79 -3.38 4.28
C ASN A 172 13.90 -4.20 2.99
N LEU A 173 12.78 -4.60 2.39
CA LEU A 173 12.76 -5.41 1.16
C LEU A 173 13.19 -4.62 -0.08
N ARG A 174 12.75 -3.36 -0.19
CA ARG A 174 12.80 -2.59 -1.45
C ARG A 174 13.49 -1.24 -1.32
N GLY A 175 14.00 -0.87 -0.14
CA GLY A 175 14.68 0.41 0.09
C GLY A 175 16.07 0.53 -0.56
N SER A 176 16.72 -0.60 -0.84
CA SER A 176 18.08 -0.67 -1.42
C SER A 176 18.13 -1.00 -2.92
N GLU A 177 17.06 -1.54 -3.51
CA GLU A 177 16.99 -1.80 -4.96
C GLU A 177 16.95 -0.48 -5.74
N LYS A 178 18.03 -0.21 -6.47
CA LYS A 178 18.18 0.88 -7.45
C LYS A 178 17.46 0.52 -8.76
#